data_AF-A0A9P6RNZ5-F1
#
_entry.id   AF-A0A9P6RNZ5-F1
#
_cell.length_a   1.000
_cell.length_b   1.000
_cell.length_c   1.000
_cell.angle_alpha   90.00
_cell.angle_beta   90.00
_cell.angle_gamma   90.00
#
_symmetry.space_group_name_H-M   'P 1'
#
loop_
_entity.id
_entity.type
_entity.pdbx_description
1 polymer ?
#
loop_
_entity_poly.entity_id
_entity_poly.type
_entity_poly.pdbx_seq_one_letter_code
_entity_poly.pdbx_strand_id
1 'polypeptide(L)'
;MSTIRSYNAANGQGTRRERILHEIHNVEDAARESLLHGGQVVSSRAKTFWGHFKDFIDNGNVIGLAVGLILGASFTALVNSLVDDIISPPLGIAIGQASLDNLFVVIKDGHDPTRRYLTLDEAQEDGAVCVAYGRFVQMTFNFFIVALMLFVVIRLFQSFQQEEIIKSKVKCRYCRQKINKAATRCQFCTSWQDTVEPNHRASPMPLADADGHMSN
;
A
#
# COMPACT_ATOMS: atom_id res chain seq x y z
N MET A 1 -65.93 53.84 26.72
CA MET A 1 -65.12 53.46 27.90
C MET A 1 -63.96 52.61 27.41
N SER A 2 -63.18 53.21 26.51
CA SER A 2 -62.55 52.50 25.39
C SER A 2 -61.67 53.48 24.63
N THR A 3 -60.56 53.91 25.23
CA THR A 3 -59.49 54.64 24.52
C THR A 3 -58.26 54.55 25.43
N ILE A 4 -57.48 53.48 25.23
CA ILE A 4 -56.16 53.59 24.60
C ILE A 4 -55.24 54.54 25.39
N ARG A 5 -54.33 53.90 26.13
CA ARG A 5 -52.91 54.29 26.17
C ARG A 5 -52.58 55.62 26.85
N SER A 6 -52.38 55.57 28.16
CA SER A 6 -51.45 56.46 28.90
C SER A 6 -51.67 56.22 30.40
N TYR A 7 -51.06 55.25 31.06
CA TYR A 7 -49.82 55.55 31.81
C TYR A 7 -49.04 54.32 32.32
N ASN A 8 -49.27 53.10 31.82
CA ASN A 8 -48.22 52.05 31.95
C ASN A 8 -47.42 51.91 30.64
N ALA A 9 -47.36 53.01 29.90
CA ALA A 9 -46.44 53.26 28.80
C ALA A 9 -45.44 54.38 29.16
N ALA A 10 -44.95 54.42 30.40
CA ALA A 10 -44.04 55.51 30.80
C ALA A 10 -42.81 55.12 31.65
N ASN A 11 -42.59 53.86 32.06
CA ASN A 11 -41.28 53.50 32.62
C ASN A 11 -40.97 51.98 32.55
N GLY A 12 -40.41 51.55 31.43
CA GLY A 12 -39.12 50.85 31.39
C GLY A 12 -38.88 49.56 32.17
N GLN A 13 -39.87 48.90 32.80
CA GLN A 13 -39.58 47.77 33.69
C GLN A 13 -40.52 46.57 33.47
N GLY A 14 -40.43 45.94 32.30
CA GLY A 14 -40.48 44.47 32.31
C GLY A 14 -39.41 44.03 33.31
N THR A 15 -39.80 43.24 34.32
CA THR A 15 -38.90 42.93 35.43
C THR A 15 -37.59 42.42 34.85
N ARG A 16 -36.44 42.87 35.39
CA ARG A 16 -35.11 42.46 34.90
C ARG A 16 -35.03 40.94 34.73
N ARG A 17 -35.76 40.22 35.58
CA ARG A 17 -35.92 38.78 35.56
C ARG A 17 -36.65 38.24 34.32
N GLU A 18 -37.78 38.81 33.90
CA GLU A 18 -38.52 38.35 32.71
C GLU A 18 -37.77 38.61 31.41
N ARG A 19 -37.07 39.75 31.29
CA ARG A 19 -36.21 40.03 30.13
C ARG A 19 -35.02 39.07 30.06
N ILE A 20 -34.37 38.81 31.20
CA ILE A 20 -33.27 37.84 31.27
C ILE A 20 -33.75 36.42 30.95
N LEU A 21 -34.93 36.01 31.43
CA LEU A 21 -35.47 34.68 31.13
C LEU A 21 -35.81 34.51 29.65
N HIS A 22 -36.38 35.53 29.00
CA HIS A 22 -36.65 35.47 27.56
C HIS A 22 -35.36 35.51 26.72
N GLU A 23 -34.32 36.21 27.19
CA GLU A 23 -33.01 36.26 26.52
C GLU A 23 -32.23 34.95 26.69
N ILE A 24 -32.28 34.30 27.86
CA ILE A 24 -31.68 32.98 28.09
C ILE A 24 -32.35 31.92 27.21
N HIS A 25 -33.70 31.88 27.15
CA HIS A 25 -34.40 30.95 26.28
C HIS A 25 -34.07 31.17 24.79
N ASN A 26 -34.02 32.43 24.34
CA ASN A 26 -33.68 32.75 22.96
C ASN A 26 -32.21 32.39 22.62
N VAL A 27 -31.29 32.51 23.58
CA VAL A 27 -29.88 32.09 23.42
C VAL A 27 -29.77 30.55 23.37
N GLU A 28 -30.53 29.82 24.19
CA GLU A 28 -30.58 28.36 24.13
C GLU A 28 -31.18 27.86 22.80
N ASP A 29 -32.25 28.48 22.32
CA ASP A 29 -32.88 28.13 21.04
C ASP A 29 -31.94 28.43 19.85
N ALA A 30 -31.26 29.59 19.85
CA ALA A 30 -30.27 29.93 18.84
C ALA A 30 -29.04 29.00 18.86
N ALA A 31 -28.59 28.56 20.03
CA ALA A 31 -27.50 27.59 20.16
C ALA A 31 -27.91 26.20 19.63
N ARG A 32 -29.16 25.78 19.88
CA ARG A 32 -29.70 24.51 19.37
C ARG A 32 -29.84 24.51 17.86
N GLU A 33 -30.28 25.62 17.26
CA GLU A 33 -30.38 25.78 15.80
C GLU A 33 -29.00 25.73 15.14
N SER A 34 -28.00 26.37 15.75
CA SER A 34 -26.61 26.36 15.28
C SER A 34 -25.97 24.96 15.31
N LEU A 35 -26.24 24.17 16.35
CA LEU A 35 -25.70 22.81 16.50
C LEU A 35 -26.34 21.81 15.52
N LEU A 36 -27.63 21.96 15.24
CA LEU A 36 -28.33 21.11 14.27
C LEU A 36 -27.87 21.39 12.84
N HIS A 37 -27.64 22.65 12.48
CA HIS A 37 -27.06 23.00 11.18
C HIS A 37 -25.59 22.54 11.06
N GLY A 38 -24.79 22.64 12.13
CA GLY A 38 -23.41 22.15 12.15
C GLY A 38 -23.29 20.63 11.95
N GLY A 39 -24.24 19.84 12.45
CA GLY A 39 -24.24 18.38 12.28
C GLY A 39 -24.50 17.91 10.85
N GLN A 40 -25.35 18.61 10.09
CA GLN A 40 -25.71 18.19 8.73
C GLN A 40 -24.62 18.47 7.68
N VAL A 41 -23.86 19.56 7.82
CA VAL A 41 -22.73 19.86 6.91
C VAL A 41 -21.55 18.89 7.08
N VAL A 42 -21.34 18.35 8.27
CA VAL A 42 -20.31 17.32 8.51
C VAL A 42 -20.70 16.00 7.86
N SER A 43 -21.97 15.60 7.97
CA SER A 43 -22.48 14.35 7.39
C SER A 43 -22.45 14.34 5.85
N SER A 44 -22.84 15.44 5.19
CA SER A 44 -22.85 15.49 3.72
C SER A 44 -21.44 15.51 3.12
N ARG A 45 -20.50 16.22 3.78
CA ARG A 45 -19.08 16.25 3.39
C ARG A 45 -18.42 14.90 3.61
N ALA A 46 -18.72 14.22 4.72
CA ALA A 46 -18.20 12.88 4.99
C ALA A 46 -18.67 11.85 3.94
N LYS A 47 -19.95 11.90 3.54
CA LYS A 47 -20.48 11.01 2.49
C LYS A 47 -19.85 11.28 1.12
N THR A 48 -19.64 12.56 0.80
CA THR A 48 -19.00 12.99 -0.45
C THR A 48 -17.52 12.57 -0.49
N PHE A 49 -16.80 12.78 0.61
CA PHE A 49 -15.41 12.33 0.77
C PHE A 49 -15.29 10.80 0.68
N TRP A 50 -16.18 10.06 1.33
CA TRP A 50 -16.19 8.59 1.27
C TRP A 50 -16.46 8.07 -0.15
N GLY A 51 -17.34 8.75 -0.90
CA GLY A 51 -17.54 8.49 -2.33
C GLY A 51 -16.24 8.69 -3.13
N HIS A 52 -15.59 9.84 -2.96
CA HIS A 52 -14.32 10.14 -3.64
C HIS A 52 -13.17 9.21 -3.24
N PHE A 53 -13.12 8.78 -1.98
CA PHE A 53 -12.14 7.81 -1.51
C PHE A 53 -12.36 6.43 -2.13
N LYS A 54 -13.62 6.00 -2.23
CA LYS A 54 -13.98 4.76 -2.93
C LYS A 54 -13.60 4.85 -4.42
N ASP A 55 -13.96 5.94 -5.10
CA ASP A 55 -13.60 6.17 -6.50
C ASP A 55 -12.07 6.20 -6.70
N PHE A 56 -11.31 6.68 -5.70
CA PHE A 56 -9.86 6.66 -5.72
C PHE A 56 -9.28 5.24 -5.61
N ILE A 57 -9.77 4.43 -4.68
CA ILE A 57 -9.31 3.04 -4.49
C ILE A 57 -9.71 2.16 -5.66
N ASP A 58 -10.90 2.37 -6.23
CA ASP A 58 -11.39 1.61 -7.40
C ASP A 58 -10.51 1.84 -8.66
N ASN A 59 -9.57 2.80 -8.64
CA ASN A 59 -8.50 2.87 -9.64
C ASN A 59 -7.57 1.66 -9.50
N GLY A 60 -7.73 0.66 -10.37
CA GLY A 60 -6.98 -0.60 -10.33
C GLY A 60 -5.45 -0.48 -10.30
N ASN A 61 -4.89 0.65 -10.75
CA ASN A 61 -3.45 0.94 -10.63
C ASN A 61 -2.99 1.12 -9.17
N VAL A 62 -3.83 1.66 -8.29
CA VAL A 62 -3.50 1.93 -6.87
C VAL A 62 -3.55 0.63 -6.05
N ILE A 63 -4.57 -0.20 -6.26
CA ILE A 63 -4.72 -1.49 -5.56
C ILE A 63 -3.54 -2.41 -5.84
N GLY A 64 -3.10 -2.52 -7.10
CA GLY A 64 -1.96 -3.36 -7.47
C GLY A 64 -0.66 -2.94 -6.78
N LEU A 65 -0.42 -1.63 -6.66
CA LEU A 65 0.73 -1.09 -5.94
C LEU A 65 0.63 -1.31 -4.43
N ALA A 66 -0.55 -1.11 -3.84
CA ALA A 66 -0.77 -1.28 -2.41
C ALA A 66 -0.57 -2.73 -1.96
N VAL A 67 -1.15 -3.68 -2.70
CA VAL A 67 -0.98 -5.12 -2.44
C VAL A 67 0.49 -5.53 -2.59
N GLY A 68 1.19 -5.01 -3.62
CA GLY A 68 2.61 -5.26 -3.82
C GLY A 68 3.49 -4.79 -2.64
N LEU A 69 3.22 -3.61 -2.08
CA LEU A 69 3.94 -3.08 -0.92
C LEU A 69 3.71 -3.92 0.35
N ILE A 70 2.45 -4.29 0.62
CA ILE A 70 2.09 -5.09 1.81
C ILE A 70 2.73 -6.48 1.73
N LEU A 71 2.63 -7.15 0.57
CA LEU A 71 3.28 -8.45 0.36
C LEU A 71 4.80 -8.35 0.46
N GLY A 72 5.39 -7.28 -0.08
CA GLY A 72 6.84 -7.04 0.02
C GLY A 72 7.33 -6.85 1.46
N ALA A 73 6.58 -6.09 2.27
CA ALA A 73 6.90 -5.87 3.69
C ALA A 73 6.81 -7.17 4.49
N SER A 74 5.73 -7.93 4.31
CA SER A 74 5.53 -9.21 5.01
C SER A 74 6.57 -10.26 4.60
N PHE A 75 6.94 -10.33 3.31
CA PHE A 75 7.97 -11.25 2.85
C PHE A 75 9.34 -10.90 3.44
N THR A 76 9.69 -9.61 3.48
CA THR A 76 10.95 -9.15 4.10
C THR A 76 10.99 -9.52 5.59
N ALA A 77 9.89 -9.32 6.32
CA ALA A 77 9.80 -9.71 7.74
C ALA A 77 9.95 -11.24 7.94
N LEU A 78 9.37 -12.06 7.07
CA LEU A 78 9.51 -13.51 7.12
C LEU A 78 10.95 -13.96 6.89
N VAL A 79 11.65 -13.35 5.93
CA VAL A 79 13.06 -13.65 5.70
C VAL A 79 13.92 -13.18 6.87
N ASN A 80 13.66 -12.00 7.44
CA ASN A 80 14.38 -11.51 8.61
C ASN A 80 14.25 -12.48 9.80
N SER A 81 13.04 -12.95 10.12
CA SER A 81 12.82 -13.93 11.20
C SER A 81 13.54 -15.26 10.91
N LEU A 82 13.57 -15.73 9.66
CA LEU A 82 14.35 -16.92 9.30
C LEU A 82 15.85 -16.72 9.58
N VAL A 83 16.39 -15.54 9.28
CA VAL A 83 17.80 -15.22 9.53
C VAL A 83 18.08 -15.10 11.01
N ASP A 84 17.30 -14.29 11.72
CA ASP A 84 17.53 -13.94 13.12
C ASP A 84 17.25 -15.13 14.04
N ASP A 85 16.19 -15.89 13.79
CA ASP A 85 15.74 -16.96 14.69
C ASP A 85 16.32 -18.34 14.35
N ILE A 86 16.65 -18.62 13.08
CA ILE A 86 17.11 -19.96 12.65
C ILE A 86 18.60 -19.96 12.28
N ILE A 87 19.08 -18.95 11.56
CA ILE A 87 20.46 -18.93 11.04
C ILE A 87 21.44 -18.34 12.07
N SER A 88 21.03 -17.29 12.79
CA SER A 88 21.88 -16.61 13.76
C SER A 88 22.31 -17.48 14.95
N PRO A 89 21.44 -18.30 15.60
CA PRO A 89 21.86 -19.05 16.79
C PRO A 89 22.94 -20.12 16.52
N PRO A 90 22.87 -20.92 15.44
CA PRO A 90 23.96 -21.83 15.07
C PRO A 90 25.28 -21.11 14.74
N LEU A 91 25.21 -19.95 14.07
CA LEU A 91 26.38 -19.14 13.77
C LEU A 91 26.98 -18.51 15.04
N GLY A 92 26.14 -18.08 15.97
CA GLY A 92 26.56 -17.59 17.27
C GLY A 92 27.35 -18.63 18.06
N ILE A 93 26.84 -19.87 18.11
CA ILE A 93 27.56 -20.98 18.77
C ILE A 93 28.92 -21.23 18.11
N ALA A 94 29.02 -21.15 16.77
CA ALA A 94 30.28 -21.32 16.05
C ALA A 94 31.32 -20.22 16.34
N ILE A 95 30.86 -19.00 16.64
CA ILE A 95 31.69 -17.82 16.95
C ILE A 95 31.96 -17.72 18.47
N GLY A 96 31.29 -18.54 19.28
CA GLY A 96 31.45 -18.58 20.75
C GLY A 96 30.64 -17.51 21.49
N GLN A 97 29.67 -16.87 20.83
CA GLN A 97 28.83 -15.78 21.36
C GLN A 97 27.37 -16.05 20.97
N ALA A 98 26.43 -15.94 21.90
CA ALA A 98 25.04 -16.36 21.67
C ALA A 98 24.32 -15.59 20.53
N SER A 99 24.77 -14.38 20.19
CA SER A 99 24.25 -13.62 19.06
C SER A 99 25.32 -12.68 18.49
N LEU A 100 25.27 -12.45 17.17
CA LEU A 100 26.13 -11.48 16.51
C LEU A 100 25.87 -10.06 17.00
N ASP A 101 24.66 -9.74 17.47
CA ASP A 101 24.31 -8.39 17.95
C ASP A 101 25.05 -7.96 19.23
N ASN A 102 25.41 -8.91 20.09
CA ASN A 102 26.13 -8.61 21.35
C ASN A 102 27.66 -8.47 21.15
N LEU A 103 28.12 -8.47 19.90
CA LEU A 103 29.51 -8.21 19.59
C LEU A 103 29.77 -6.70 19.50
N PHE A 104 30.27 -6.13 20.59
CA PHE A 104 30.60 -4.71 20.67
C PHE A 104 31.95 -4.47 21.33
N VAL A 105 32.61 -3.40 20.89
CA VAL A 105 33.80 -2.86 21.55
C VAL A 105 33.39 -1.58 22.27
N VAL A 106 33.61 -1.52 23.58
CA VAL A 106 33.45 -0.29 24.36
C VAL A 106 34.69 0.59 24.13
N ILE A 107 34.48 1.78 23.57
CA ILE A 107 35.57 2.77 23.36
C ILE A 107 35.71 3.68 24.58
N LYS A 108 34.59 4.01 25.21
CA LYS A 108 34.54 4.83 26.42
C LYS A 108 33.62 4.17 27.42
N ASP A 109 34.16 3.86 28.59
CA ASP A 109 33.40 3.31 29.70
C ASP A 109 32.30 4.29 30.15
N GLY A 110 31.17 3.73 30.57
CA GLY A 110 30.01 4.48 31.06
C GLY A 110 30.20 4.96 32.50
N HIS A 111 29.09 5.14 33.21
CA HIS A 111 29.09 5.65 34.59
C HIS A 111 29.89 4.79 35.58
N ASP A 112 30.03 3.47 35.34
CA ASP A 112 30.78 2.54 36.17
C ASP A 112 31.89 1.80 35.37
N PRO A 113 33.20 2.11 35.56
CA PRO A 113 34.30 1.51 34.80
C PRO A 113 34.64 0.06 35.20
N THR A 114 34.01 -0.47 36.26
CA THR A 114 34.25 -1.84 36.77
C THR A 114 33.21 -2.86 36.32
N ARG A 115 32.12 -2.44 35.68
CA ARG A 115 31.06 -3.34 35.25
C ARG A 115 31.37 -3.85 33.84
N ARG A 116 31.43 -5.18 33.67
CA ARG A 116 31.48 -5.78 32.33
C ARG A 116 30.06 -5.90 31.81
N TYR A 117 29.78 -5.25 30.68
CA TYR A 117 28.52 -5.36 29.96
C TYR A 117 28.46 -6.70 29.24
N LEU A 118 27.38 -7.46 29.43
CA LEU A 118 27.14 -8.71 28.70
C LEU A 118 26.32 -8.45 27.44
N THR A 119 25.49 -7.41 27.44
CA THR A 119 24.62 -7.04 26.33
C THR A 119 24.87 -5.61 25.88
N LEU A 120 24.54 -5.35 24.61
CA LEU A 120 24.72 -4.03 24.00
C LEU A 120 23.79 -2.98 24.61
N ASP A 121 22.58 -3.40 24.98
CA ASP A 121 21.55 -2.53 25.55
C ASP A 121 21.96 -2.03 26.94
N GLU A 122 22.55 -2.89 27.77
CA GLU A 122 23.11 -2.49 29.08
C GLU A 122 24.25 -1.47 28.93
N ALA A 123 25.11 -1.64 27.92
CA ALA A 123 26.21 -0.70 27.67
C ALA A 123 25.70 0.67 27.21
N GLN A 124 24.61 0.71 26.44
CA GLN A 124 24.00 1.97 25.98
C GLN A 124 23.26 2.72 27.10
N GLU A 125 22.59 1.99 28.01
CA GLU A 125 21.90 2.60 29.15
C GLU A 125 22.86 3.26 30.15
N ASP A 126 24.04 2.68 30.36
CA ASP A 126 25.10 3.26 31.20
C ASP A 126 25.82 4.46 30.53
N GLY A 127 25.46 4.80 29.30
CA GLY A 127 26.06 5.88 28.52
C GLY A 127 27.46 5.56 28.00
N ALA A 128 27.84 4.28 27.97
CA ALA A 128 29.12 3.84 27.40
C ALA A 128 29.08 4.02 25.88
N VAL A 129 30.14 4.61 25.32
CA VAL A 129 30.25 4.75 23.86
C VAL A 129 30.80 3.44 23.31
N CYS A 130 29.90 2.63 22.76
CA CYS A 130 30.20 1.32 22.21
C CYS A 130 30.08 1.31 20.68
N VAL A 131 31.01 0.62 20.02
CA VAL A 131 30.94 0.31 18.59
C VAL A 131 30.36 -1.10 18.43
N ALA A 132 29.09 -1.14 18.04
CA ALA A 132 28.30 -2.33 17.76
C ALA A 132 28.64 -2.92 16.37
N TYR A 133 29.86 -3.43 16.19
CA TYR A 133 30.25 -4.03 14.90
C TYR A 133 29.47 -5.31 14.59
N GLY A 134 29.04 -6.02 15.63
CA GLY A 134 28.17 -7.18 15.54
C GLY A 134 26.85 -6.93 14.80
N ARG A 135 26.13 -5.87 15.17
CA ARG A 135 24.88 -5.46 14.51
C ARG A 135 25.07 -5.09 13.04
N PHE A 136 26.20 -4.48 12.70
CA PHE A 136 26.51 -4.18 11.30
C PHE A 136 26.72 -5.45 10.46
N VAL A 137 27.46 -6.42 11.02
CA VAL A 137 27.68 -7.72 10.38
C VAL A 137 26.37 -8.49 10.23
N GLN A 138 25.51 -8.49 11.25
CA GLN A 138 24.17 -9.09 11.19
C GLN A 138 23.33 -8.51 10.05
N MET A 139 23.24 -7.17 9.95
CA MET A 139 22.49 -6.49 8.89
C MET A 139 23.07 -6.77 7.50
N THR A 140 24.39 -6.90 7.39
CA THR A 140 25.06 -7.26 6.15
C THR A 140 24.69 -8.68 5.71
N PHE A 141 24.72 -9.65 6.63
CA PHE A 141 24.30 -11.02 6.34
C PHE A 141 22.83 -11.11 5.97
N ASN A 142 21.96 -10.39 6.68
CA ASN A 142 20.54 -10.33 6.35
C ASN A 142 20.31 -9.83 4.90
N PHE A 143 21.00 -8.77 4.48
CA PHE A 143 20.94 -8.28 3.11
C PHE A 143 21.31 -9.36 2.07
N PHE A 144 22.39 -10.11 2.29
CA PHE A 144 22.80 -11.18 1.39
C PHE A 144 21.80 -12.35 1.36
N ILE A 145 21.23 -12.71 2.52
CA ILE A 145 20.26 -13.81 2.59
C ILE A 145 18.95 -13.42 1.91
N VAL A 146 18.43 -12.20 2.13
CA VAL A 146 17.25 -11.69 1.42
C VAL A 146 17.49 -11.67 -0.09
N ALA A 147 18.65 -11.19 -0.54
CA ALA A 147 19.00 -11.20 -1.96
C ALA A 147 19.05 -12.62 -2.54
N LEU A 148 19.64 -13.58 -1.81
CA LEU A 148 19.69 -14.98 -2.21
C LEU A 148 18.30 -15.62 -2.25
N MET A 149 17.46 -15.37 -1.24
CA MET A 149 16.09 -15.89 -1.18
C MET A 149 15.23 -15.35 -2.30
N LEU A 150 15.29 -14.04 -2.57
CA LEU A 150 14.60 -13.45 -3.72
C LEU A 150 15.10 -14.05 -5.04
N PHE A 151 16.40 -14.28 -5.18
CA PHE A 151 16.96 -14.93 -6.37
C PHE A 151 16.43 -16.36 -6.55
N VAL A 152 16.40 -17.17 -5.48
CA VAL A 152 15.86 -18.53 -5.51
C VAL A 152 14.38 -18.51 -5.86
N VAL A 153 13.59 -17.64 -5.24
CA VAL A 153 12.15 -17.50 -5.52
C VAL A 153 11.92 -17.11 -6.98
N ILE A 154 12.63 -16.09 -7.49
CA ILE A 154 12.51 -15.67 -8.90
C ILE A 154 12.90 -16.82 -9.84
N ARG A 155 14.00 -17.53 -9.56
CA ARG A 155 14.43 -18.69 -10.36
C ARG A 155 13.42 -19.82 -10.33
N LEU A 156 12.81 -20.07 -9.18
CA LEU A 156 11.78 -21.08 -9.00
C LEU A 156 10.53 -20.72 -9.80
N PHE A 157 10.03 -19.48 -9.68
CA PHE A 157 8.91 -19.00 -10.46
C PHE A 157 9.20 -18.98 -11.97
N GLN A 158 10.41 -18.57 -12.39
CA GLN A 158 10.81 -18.63 -13.79
C GLN A 158 10.87 -20.07 -14.32
N SER A 159 11.30 -21.03 -13.49
CA SER A 159 11.30 -22.44 -13.83
C SER A 159 9.89 -23.00 -13.97
N PHE A 160 8.92 -22.52 -13.17
CA PHE A 160 7.52 -22.97 -13.25
C PHE A 160 6.70 -22.25 -14.34
N GLN A 161 7.05 -21.01 -14.70
CA GLN A 161 6.38 -20.27 -15.77
C GLN A 161 6.97 -20.52 -17.17
N GLN A 162 7.76 -21.58 -17.34
CA GLN A 162 8.48 -21.79 -18.59
C GLN A 162 7.63 -22.33 -19.75
N GLU A 163 6.34 -22.60 -19.56
CA GLU A 163 5.45 -22.97 -20.67
C GLU A 163 4.13 -22.16 -20.66
N GLU A 164 3.75 -21.67 -21.85
CA GLU A 164 2.39 -21.25 -22.26
C GLU A 164 1.89 -19.79 -22.12
N ILE A 165 2.70 -18.72 -22.04
CA ILE A 165 2.18 -17.35 -22.34
C ILE A 165 3.15 -16.49 -23.16
N ILE A 166 3.88 -17.12 -24.08
CA ILE A 166 4.42 -16.39 -25.24
C ILE A 166 3.80 -17.05 -26.46
N LYS A 167 2.58 -16.62 -26.82
CA LYS A 167 2.09 -16.73 -28.20
C LYS A 167 3.25 -16.28 -29.09
N SER A 168 3.91 -17.24 -29.75
CA SER A 168 5.16 -17.02 -30.46
C SER A 168 5.04 -15.73 -31.28
N LYS A 169 5.85 -14.72 -30.94
CA LYS A 169 5.72 -13.40 -31.55
C LYS A 169 6.59 -13.35 -32.80
N VAL A 170 5.96 -13.29 -33.97
CA VAL A 170 6.64 -13.11 -35.25
C VAL A 170 6.68 -11.62 -35.59
N LYS A 171 7.74 -11.15 -36.25
CA LYS A 171 7.80 -9.75 -36.72
C LYS A 171 6.94 -9.59 -37.97
N CYS A 172 6.11 -8.54 -38.01
CA CYS A 172 5.42 -8.14 -39.23
C CYS A 172 6.41 -7.80 -40.35
N ARG A 173 6.11 -8.17 -41.61
CA ARG A 173 6.90 -7.73 -42.78
C ARG A 173 6.82 -6.23 -43.05
N TYR A 174 5.65 -5.60 -42.81
CA TYR A 174 5.41 -4.20 -43.14
C TYR A 174 5.84 -3.26 -42.00
N CYS A 175 5.22 -3.37 -40.82
CA CYS A 175 5.45 -2.43 -39.72
C CYS A 175 6.56 -2.85 -38.74
N ARG A 176 7.17 -4.03 -38.92
CA ARG A 176 8.22 -4.62 -38.05
C ARG A 176 7.84 -4.81 -36.57
N GLN A 177 6.61 -4.53 -36.17
CA GLN A 177 6.11 -4.79 -34.83
C GLN A 177 5.94 -6.28 -34.57
N LYS A 178 6.07 -6.70 -33.31
CA LYS A 178 5.91 -8.09 -32.87
C LYS A 178 4.42 -8.44 -32.77
N ILE A 179 3.97 -9.40 -33.57
CA ILE A 179 2.57 -9.83 -33.67
C ILE A 179 2.48 -11.32 -33.30
N ASN A 180 1.29 -11.76 -32.87
CA ASN A 180 1.02 -13.18 -32.64
C ASN A 180 1.19 -13.97 -33.96
N LYS A 181 1.87 -15.13 -33.90
CA LYS A 181 2.05 -16.05 -35.04
C LYS A 181 0.73 -16.47 -35.71
N ALA A 182 -0.35 -16.57 -34.95
CA ALA A 182 -1.67 -16.95 -35.48
C ALA A 182 -2.50 -15.78 -36.05
N ALA A 183 -1.95 -14.57 -36.13
CA ALA A 183 -2.70 -13.40 -36.57
C ALA A 183 -2.68 -13.25 -38.11
N THR A 184 -3.83 -13.46 -38.76
CA THR A 184 -4.05 -13.21 -40.21
C THR A 184 -3.91 -11.73 -40.59
N ARG A 185 -4.27 -10.83 -39.66
CA ARG A 185 -4.07 -9.37 -39.80
C ARG A 185 -3.20 -8.80 -38.68
N CYS A 186 -2.35 -7.85 -39.05
CA CYS A 186 -1.55 -7.11 -38.08
C CYS A 186 -2.41 -6.09 -37.31
N GLN A 187 -2.31 -6.06 -35.97
CA GLN A 187 -2.99 -5.06 -35.13
C GLN A 187 -2.47 -3.62 -35.34
N PHE A 188 -1.21 -3.46 -35.73
CA PHE A 188 -0.54 -2.14 -35.79
C PHE A 188 -0.69 -1.45 -37.14
N CYS A 189 -0.68 -2.22 -38.24
CA CYS A 189 -0.71 -1.67 -39.59
C CYS A 189 -1.80 -2.26 -40.48
N THR A 190 -2.68 -3.10 -39.91
CA THR A 190 -3.84 -3.74 -40.58
C THR A 190 -3.53 -4.52 -41.85
N SER A 191 -2.26 -4.66 -42.23
CA SER A 191 -1.81 -5.44 -43.36
C SER A 191 -2.12 -6.91 -43.14
N TRP A 192 -2.51 -7.58 -44.23
CA TRP A 192 -2.59 -9.03 -44.28
C TRP A 192 -1.19 -9.65 -44.16
N GLN A 193 -1.08 -10.69 -43.33
CA GLN A 193 0.15 -11.47 -43.19
C GLN A 193 0.15 -12.75 -44.03
N ASP A 194 -1.00 -13.12 -44.59
CA ASP A 194 -1.17 -14.29 -45.42
C ASP A 194 -0.50 -14.01 -46.78
N THR A 195 0.64 -14.65 -47.05
CA THR A 195 1.40 -14.49 -48.30
C THR A 195 0.76 -15.20 -49.50
N VAL A 196 -0.48 -15.68 -49.35
CA VAL A 196 -1.26 -16.27 -50.43
C VAL A 196 -2.06 -15.11 -51.02
N GLU A 197 -1.71 -14.67 -52.23
CA GLU A 197 -2.59 -13.76 -52.97
C GLU A 197 -3.98 -14.39 -53.04
N PRO A 198 -5.04 -13.73 -52.53
CA PRO A 198 -6.37 -14.25 -52.69
C PRO A 198 -6.69 -14.18 -54.19
N ASN A 199 -6.49 -15.30 -54.89
CA ASN A 199 -7.17 -15.52 -56.14
C ASN A 199 -8.66 -15.32 -55.84
N HIS A 200 -9.27 -14.28 -56.42
CA HIS A 200 -10.68 -13.89 -56.27
C HIS A 200 -11.71 -14.98 -56.67
N ARG A 201 -11.29 -16.26 -56.80
CA ARG A 201 -12.12 -17.44 -57.06
C ARG A 201 -12.16 -18.47 -55.92
N ALA A 202 -11.44 -18.28 -54.81
CA ALA A 202 -11.57 -19.20 -53.69
C ALA A 202 -12.83 -18.86 -52.87
N SER A 203 -13.80 -19.78 -52.89
CA SER A 203 -15.00 -19.86 -52.05
C SER A 203 -14.70 -19.49 -50.59
N PRO A 204 -15.70 -19.01 -49.81
CA PRO A 204 -15.48 -18.72 -48.39
C PRO A 204 -14.87 -19.94 -47.70
N MET A 205 -13.70 -19.76 -47.09
CA MET A 205 -13.06 -20.81 -46.30
C MET A 205 -14.02 -21.21 -45.17
N PRO A 206 -14.28 -22.51 -44.95
CA PRO A 206 -14.98 -22.97 -43.77
C PRO A 206 -14.20 -22.49 -42.55
N LEU A 207 -14.87 -21.78 -41.64
CA LEU A 207 -14.27 -21.40 -40.37
C LEU A 207 -14.03 -22.70 -39.60
N ALA A 208 -12.77 -23.09 -39.47
CA ALA A 208 -12.40 -24.21 -38.60
C ALA A 208 -12.71 -23.80 -37.16
N ASP A 209 -13.66 -24.50 -36.56
CA ASP A 209 -14.00 -24.43 -35.16
C ASP A 209 -12.74 -24.76 -34.32
N ALA A 210 -12.67 -24.20 -33.11
CA ALA A 210 -11.52 -24.29 -32.22
C ALA A 210 -11.10 -25.73 -31.85
N ASP A 211 -11.91 -26.72 -32.22
CA ASP A 211 -11.77 -28.13 -31.86
C ASP A 211 -11.28 -29.01 -33.05
N GLY A 212 -11.02 -28.42 -34.22
CA GLY A 212 -10.32 -29.10 -35.32
C GLY A 212 -11.13 -30.12 -36.14
N HIS A 213 -12.47 -30.12 -36.05
CA HIS A 213 -13.31 -30.94 -36.91
C HIS A 213 -13.79 -30.17 -38.15
N MET A 214 -13.52 -30.73 -39.33
CA MET A 214 -14.04 -30.22 -40.60
C MET A 214 -15.50 -30.69 -40.76
N SER A 215 -16.47 -29.81 -40.51
CA SER A 215 -17.85 -30.04 -40.92
C SER A 215 -18.00 -29.71 -42.41
N ASN A 216 -18.55 -30.68 -43.16
CA ASN A 216 -18.61 -30.71 -44.63
C ASN A 216 -19.76 -29.88 -45.18
#